data_AF-A0A2S6WEZ1-F1
#
_entry.id   AF-A0A2S6WEZ1-F1
#
_cell.length_a   1.000
_cell.length_b   1.000
_cell.length_c   1.000
_cell.angle_alpha   90.00
_cell.angle_beta   90.00
_cell.angle_gamma   90.00
#
_symmetry.space_group_name_H-M   'P 1'
#
loop_
_entity.id
_entity.type
_entity.pdbx_description
1 polymer ?
#
loop_
_entity_poly.entity_id
_entity_poly.type
_entity_poly.pdbx_seq_one_letter_code
_entity_poly.pdbx_strand_id
1 'polypeptide(L)'
;MPPARRRLSGRLAPGDGPSAERRAKSWFSVRFVGEGGGRTVFTEVSGGDPGYDETAKMLAEAALCLALDTLPPTAGQVTTAVAMGDALTERLRAAGIGFRVAATR
;
A
#
# COMPACT_ATOMS: atom_id res chain seq x y z
N MET A 1 -28.23 24.53 -7.91
CA MET A 1 -27.15 23.58 -7.55
C MET A 1 -26.69 22.61 -8.66
N PRO A 2 -27.54 22.07 -9.56
CA PRO A 2 -27.10 21.12 -10.60
C PRO A 2 -26.05 21.62 -11.62
N PRO A 3 -26.14 22.85 -12.18
CA PRO A 3 -25.20 23.30 -13.20
C PRO A 3 -23.81 23.61 -12.63
N ALA A 4 -23.73 24.15 -11.41
CA ALA A 4 -22.46 24.40 -10.72
C ALA A 4 -21.71 23.09 -10.42
N ARG A 5 -22.42 22.06 -9.90
CA ARG A 5 -21.85 20.73 -9.67
C ARG A 5 -21.30 20.12 -10.97
N ARG A 6 -22.07 20.13 -12.06
CA ARG A 6 -21.63 19.60 -13.36
C ARG A 6 -20.37 20.30 -13.88
N ARG A 7 -20.33 21.63 -13.80
CA ARG A 7 -19.17 22.42 -14.23
C ARG A 7 -17.93 22.15 -13.38
N LEU A 8 -18.08 21.92 -12.08
CA LEU A 8 -16.98 21.56 -11.18
C LEU A 8 -16.49 20.13 -11.44
N SER A 9 -17.40 19.16 -11.60
CA SER A 9 -17.04 17.77 -11.91
C SER A 9 -16.32 17.60 -13.25
N GLY A 10 -16.55 18.50 -14.22
CA GLY A 10 -15.84 18.49 -15.51
C GLY A 10 -14.41 19.06 -15.48
N ARG A 11 -13.93 19.59 -14.34
CA ARG A 11 -12.55 20.13 -14.23
C ARG A 11 -11.49 19.08 -13.95
N LEU A 12 -11.89 17.90 -13.47
CA LEU A 12 -11.04 16.74 -13.24
C LEU A 12 -11.82 15.55 -13.77
N ALA A 13 -11.57 15.17 -15.01
CA ALA A 13 -12.28 14.04 -15.59
C ALA A 13 -11.76 12.74 -14.95
N PRO A 14 -12.62 11.72 -14.78
CA PRO A 14 -12.14 10.38 -14.47
C PRO A 14 -11.10 9.95 -15.52
N GLY A 15 -9.95 9.46 -15.06
CA GLY A 15 -8.84 9.01 -15.93
C GLY A 15 -7.67 9.98 -16.05
N ASP A 16 -7.84 11.28 -15.75
CA ASP A 16 -6.74 12.25 -15.87
C ASP A 16 -5.63 12.02 -14.83
N GLY A 17 -6.02 11.64 -13.62
CA GLY A 17 -5.10 11.44 -12.50
C GLY A 17 -4.26 12.67 -12.13
N PRO A 18 -3.40 12.55 -11.10
CA PRO A 18 -2.42 13.57 -10.75
C PRO A 18 -1.29 13.59 -11.78
N SER A 19 -0.73 14.78 -12.05
CA SER A 19 0.49 14.91 -12.85
C SER A 19 1.67 14.16 -12.22
N ALA A 20 2.68 13.82 -13.02
CA ALA A 20 3.89 13.15 -12.53
C ALA A 20 4.59 13.94 -11.41
N GLU A 21 4.66 15.27 -11.55
CA GLU A 21 5.22 16.13 -10.51
C GLU A 21 4.42 16.06 -9.20
N ARG A 22 3.09 16.01 -9.29
CA ARG A 22 2.24 15.89 -8.10
C ARG A 22 2.44 14.55 -7.40
N ARG A 23 2.53 13.44 -8.16
CA ARG A 23 2.84 12.11 -7.61
C ARG A 23 4.20 12.08 -6.93
N ALA A 24 5.22 12.63 -7.57
CA ALA A 24 6.58 12.68 -7.02
C ALA A 24 6.69 13.43 -5.68
N LYS A 25 5.74 14.33 -5.37
CA LYS A 25 5.67 15.07 -4.10
C LYS A 25 4.70 14.43 -3.08
N SER A 26 3.92 13.43 -3.49
CA SER A 26 3.01 12.69 -2.62
C SER A 26 3.77 11.63 -1.82
N TRP A 27 3.24 11.32 -0.64
CA TRP A 27 3.73 10.24 0.20
C TRP A 27 2.58 9.69 1.05
N PHE A 28 2.77 8.52 1.64
CA PHE A 28 1.86 7.96 2.63
C PHE A 28 2.61 7.43 3.85
N SER A 29 1.90 7.40 4.99
CA SER A 29 2.32 6.70 6.20
C SER A 29 1.09 6.16 6.91
N VAL A 30 1.11 4.87 7.23
CA VAL A 30 0.05 4.18 7.98
C VAL A 30 0.68 3.60 9.24
N ARG A 31 0.10 3.93 10.40
CA ARG A 31 0.53 3.39 11.68
C ARG A 31 -0.46 2.34 12.17
N PHE A 32 0.05 1.16 12.48
CA PHE A 32 -0.69 0.09 13.14
C PHE A 32 -0.30 0.05 14.61
N VAL A 33 -1.28 -0.14 15.49
CA VAL A 33 -1.08 -0.28 16.93
C VAL A 33 -1.54 -1.68 17.32
N GLY A 34 -0.62 -2.47 17.85
CA GLY A 34 -0.89 -3.81 18.38
C GLY A 34 -0.70 -3.84 19.88
N GLU A 35 -1.62 -4.48 20.59
CA GLU A 35 -1.57 -4.64 22.05
C GLU A 35 -1.66 -6.12 22.42
N GLY A 36 -0.79 -6.58 23.33
CA GLY A 36 -0.79 -7.97 23.77
C GLY A 36 0.31 -8.28 24.78
N GLY A 37 0.00 -9.16 25.75
CA GLY A 37 0.96 -9.57 26.77
C GLY A 37 1.50 -8.41 27.63
N GLY A 38 0.66 -7.40 27.89
CA GLY A 38 1.04 -6.21 28.65
C GLY A 38 1.94 -5.22 27.92
N ARG A 39 2.11 -5.37 26.60
CA ARG A 39 2.93 -4.50 25.75
C ARG A 39 2.10 -3.89 24.63
N THR A 40 2.50 -2.70 24.19
CA THR A 40 1.96 -2.02 23.01
C THR A 40 3.06 -1.80 21.99
N VAL A 41 2.84 -2.23 20.75
CA VAL A 41 3.77 -2.06 19.64
C VAL A 41 3.15 -1.17 18.58
N PHE A 42 3.89 -0.16 18.14
CA PHE A 42 3.52 0.72 17.04
C PHE A 42 4.37 0.34 15.84
N THR A 43 3.74 -0.05 14.73
CA THR A 43 4.42 -0.27 13.46
C THR A 43 3.98 0.76 12.43
N GLU A 44 4.85 1.08 11.50
CA GLU A 44 4.59 2.06 10.46
C GLU A 44 4.96 1.49 9.09
N VAL A 45 4.07 1.71 8.12
CA VAL A 45 4.27 1.41 6.70
C VAL A 45 4.21 2.71 5.91
N SER A 46 5.21 2.99 5.08
CA SER A 46 5.32 4.25 4.36
C SER A 46 5.87 4.10 2.94
N GLY A 47 5.61 5.10 2.10
CA GLY A 47 6.07 5.13 0.71
C GLY A 47 5.74 6.46 0.01
N GLY A 48 5.97 6.52 -1.30
CA GLY A 48 5.64 7.64 -2.17
C GLY A 48 4.15 7.76 -2.48
N ASP A 49 3.78 8.09 -3.72
CA ASP A 49 2.39 8.31 -4.10
C ASP A 49 1.49 7.09 -3.84
N PRO A 50 0.52 7.16 -2.92
CA PRO A 50 -0.28 6.00 -2.56
C PRO A 50 -1.27 5.60 -3.64
N GLY A 51 -1.68 6.54 -4.51
CA GLY A 51 -2.78 6.33 -5.45
C GLY A 51 -2.36 5.58 -6.72
N TYR A 52 -1.13 5.81 -7.18
CA TYR A 52 -0.66 5.32 -8.47
C TYR A 52 0.62 4.54 -8.32
N ASP A 53 1.72 5.21 -7.94
CA ASP A 53 3.04 4.62 -8.05
C ASP A 53 3.23 3.47 -7.03
N GLU A 54 2.88 3.70 -5.77
CA GLU A 54 3.04 2.68 -4.73
C GLU A 54 1.99 1.58 -4.81
N THR A 55 0.76 1.88 -5.21
CA THR A 55 -0.27 0.85 -5.45
C THR A 55 0.12 -0.05 -6.63
N ALA A 56 0.63 0.52 -7.74
CA ALA A 56 1.11 -0.26 -8.87
C ALA A 56 2.29 -1.17 -8.49
N LYS A 57 3.21 -0.64 -7.67
CA LYS A 57 4.32 -1.42 -7.10
C LYS A 57 3.81 -2.57 -6.24
N MET A 58 2.88 -2.31 -5.30
CA MET A 58 2.31 -3.35 -4.45
C MET A 58 1.64 -4.47 -5.27
N LEU A 59 0.91 -4.10 -6.32
CA LEU A 59 0.28 -5.07 -7.22
C LEU A 59 1.31 -5.91 -7.99
N ALA A 60 2.33 -5.26 -8.56
CA ALA A 60 3.38 -5.95 -9.33
C ALA A 60 4.19 -6.90 -8.45
N GLU A 61 4.59 -6.45 -7.26
CA GLU A 61 5.35 -7.27 -6.30
C GLU A 61 4.52 -8.44 -5.77
N ALA A 62 3.21 -8.26 -5.56
CA ALA A 62 2.31 -9.36 -5.22
C ALA A 62 2.20 -10.41 -6.34
N ALA A 63 2.10 -9.96 -7.60
CA ALA A 63 2.06 -10.88 -8.74
C ALA A 63 3.38 -11.66 -8.89
N LEU A 64 4.52 -10.99 -8.73
CA LEU A 64 5.83 -11.63 -8.76
C LEU A 64 6.02 -12.60 -7.59
N CYS A 65 5.53 -12.25 -6.40
CA CYS A 65 5.58 -13.11 -5.23
C CYS A 65 4.84 -14.44 -5.47
N LEU A 66 3.61 -14.36 -5.98
CA LEU A 66 2.80 -15.54 -6.32
C LEU A 66 3.44 -16.42 -7.40
N ALA A 67 4.16 -15.81 -8.35
CA ALA A 67 4.74 -16.53 -9.48
C ALA A 67 6.09 -17.17 -9.18
N LEU A 68 6.90 -16.56 -8.30
CA LEU A 68 8.33 -16.86 -8.21
C LEU A 68 8.80 -17.34 -6.84
N ASP A 69 8.01 -17.14 -5.78
CA ASP A 69 8.45 -17.42 -4.41
C ASP A 69 7.88 -18.74 -3.86
N THR A 70 8.52 -19.29 -2.82
CA THR A 70 7.96 -20.44 -2.08
C THR A 70 6.96 -19.96 -1.05
N LEU A 71 5.69 -20.33 -1.20
CA LEU A 71 4.58 -19.82 -0.41
C LEU A 71 3.85 -20.91 0.39
N PRO A 72 3.15 -20.56 1.49
CA PRO A 72 2.32 -21.50 2.23
C PRO A 72 1.23 -22.12 1.35
N PRO A 73 0.90 -23.41 1.54
CA PRO A 73 -0.21 -24.04 0.82
C PRO A 73 -1.54 -23.44 1.29
N THR A 74 -2.17 -22.64 0.45
CA THR A 74 -3.46 -21.98 0.72
C THR A 74 -4.38 -22.10 -0.49
N ALA A 75 -5.69 -21.97 -0.27
CA ALA A 75 -6.69 -22.07 -1.33
C ALA A 75 -7.89 -21.15 -1.06
N GLY A 76 -8.61 -20.78 -2.11
CA GLY A 76 -9.76 -19.87 -2.04
C GLY A 76 -9.37 -18.39 -2.10
N GLN A 77 -10.22 -17.54 -1.53
CA GLN A 77 -9.98 -16.09 -1.45
C GLN A 77 -9.34 -15.76 -0.10
N VAL A 78 -8.03 -15.68 -0.07
CA VAL A 78 -7.25 -15.34 1.12
C VAL A 78 -6.58 -13.98 0.96
N THR A 79 -6.27 -13.35 2.09
CA THR A 79 -5.56 -12.07 2.09
C THR A 79 -4.08 -12.27 1.72
N THR A 80 -3.41 -11.19 1.32
CA THR A 80 -1.98 -11.22 1.01
C THR A 80 -1.13 -11.65 2.20
N ALA A 81 -1.54 -11.28 3.42
CA ALA A 81 -0.86 -11.73 4.64
C ALA A 81 -0.89 -13.25 4.83
N VAL A 82 -1.98 -13.91 4.42
CA VAL A 82 -2.13 -15.37 4.55
C VAL A 82 -1.48 -16.11 3.37
N ALA A 83 -1.66 -15.62 2.14
CA ALA A 83 -1.10 -16.27 0.95
C ALA A 83 0.41 -16.04 0.77
N MET A 84 0.91 -14.86 1.11
CA MET A 84 2.27 -14.42 0.74
C MET A 84 3.13 -14.03 1.94
N GLY A 85 2.51 -13.47 2.99
CA GLY A 85 3.16 -13.20 4.28
C GLY A 85 4.50 -12.47 4.16
N ASP A 86 5.55 -13.06 4.75
CA ASP A 86 6.88 -12.49 4.80
C ASP A 86 7.52 -12.36 3.40
N ALA A 87 7.24 -13.27 2.47
CA ALA A 87 7.80 -13.22 1.12
C ALA A 87 7.41 -11.93 0.39
N LEU A 88 6.12 -11.55 0.44
CA LEU A 88 5.67 -10.27 -0.09
C LEU A 88 6.25 -9.09 0.70
N THR A 89 6.33 -9.20 2.03
CA THR A 89 6.88 -8.12 2.86
C THR A 89 8.32 -7.79 2.46
N GLU A 90 9.17 -8.80 2.24
CA GLU A 90 10.57 -8.61 1.84
C GLU A 90 10.69 -8.05 0.41
N ARG A 91 9.85 -8.49 -0.52
CA ARG A 91 9.75 -7.88 -1.86
C ARG A 91 9.42 -6.41 -1.81
N LEU A 92 8.40 -6.04 -1.04
CA LEU A 92 7.97 -4.65 -0.91
C LEU A 92 9.07 -3.79 -0.27
N ARG A 93 9.78 -4.31 0.75
CA ARG A 93 10.97 -3.64 1.31
C ARG A 93 12.04 -3.41 0.25
N ALA A 94 12.37 -4.44 -0.54
CA ALA A 94 13.36 -4.34 -1.61
C ALA A 94 12.93 -3.34 -2.71
N ALA A 95 11.63 -3.22 -2.97
CA ALA A 95 11.05 -2.23 -3.89
C ALA A 95 10.89 -0.82 -3.27
N GLY A 96 11.35 -0.61 -2.04
CA GLY A 96 11.42 0.69 -1.38
C GLY A 96 10.21 1.09 -0.54
N ILE A 97 9.29 0.16 -0.23
CA ILE A 97 8.24 0.40 0.77
C ILE A 97 8.87 0.29 2.17
N GLY A 98 8.70 1.33 2.98
CA GLY A 98 9.16 1.36 4.35
C GLY A 98 8.27 0.52 5.24
N PHE A 99 8.86 -0.40 6.01
CA PHE A 99 8.20 -1.12 7.10
C PHE A 99 9.09 -1.03 8.34
N ARG A 100 8.58 -0.49 9.46
CA ARG A 100 9.38 -0.34 10.69
C ARG A 100 8.55 -0.49 11.95
N VAL A 101 9.21 -0.88 13.04
CA VAL A 101 8.68 -0.67 14.39
C VAL A 101 8.98 0.78 14.77
N ALA A 102 7.94 1.55 15.04
CA ALA A 102 8.05 2.96 15.38
C ALA A 102 8.26 3.21 16.87
N ALA A 103 7.65 2.39 17.73
CA ALA A 103 7.86 2.40 19.17
C ALA A 103 7.36 1.10 19.80
N THR A 104 7.89 0.77 20.97
CA THR A 104 7.37 -0.30 21.85
C THR A 104 7.18 0.31 23.24
N ARG A 105 6.06 0.01 23.88
CA ARG A 105 5.71 0.45 25.24
C ARG A 105 5.29 -0.75 26.09
#